data_AF-A0A0J6TBF3-F1
#
_entry.id   AF-A0A0J6TBF3-F1
#
_cell.length_a   1.000
_cell.length_b   1.000
_cell.length_c   1.000
_cell.angle_alpha   90.00
_cell.angle_beta   90.00
_cell.angle_gamma   90.00
#
_symmetry.space_group_name_H-M   'P 1'
#
loop_
_entity.id
_entity.type
_entity.pdbx_description
1 polymer ?
#
loop_
_entity_poly.entity_id
_entity_poly.type
_entity_poly.pdbx_seq_one_letter_code
_entity_poly.pdbx_strand_id
1 'polypeptide(L)'
;MDNVIRPDFQRAAKTRGDHPRKARTGARVQYVKSYGEVGHHAVSLVRDRSAPEGDVYKVVIDTLGGQMGPVGVEPATPDGMFDADLVGMAVIRTLELLARRSGDFDVA
;
A
#
# COMPACT_ATOMS: atom_id res chain seq x y z
N MET A 1 -22.47 15.34 20.62
CA MET A 1 -22.43 14.29 19.58
C MET A 1 -21.15 14.48 18.80
N ASP A 2 -20.09 13.75 19.15
CA ASP A 2 -18.81 13.75 18.45
C ASP A 2 -18.53 12.31 17.99
N ASN A 3 -19.03 11.99 16.80
CA ASN A 3 -18.85 10.68 16.17
C ASN A 3 -17.82 10.78 15.03
N VAL A 4 -16.76 11.58 15.22
CA VAL A 4 -15.70 11.68 14.22
C VAL A 4 -14.71 10.54 14.44
N ILE A 5 -14.77 9.53 13.57
CA ILE A 5 -13.72 8.51 13.50
C ILE A 5 -12.47 9.18 12.90
N ARG A 6 -11.48 9.47 13.73
CA ARG A 6 -10.15 9.92 13.30
C ARG A 6 -9.22 8.70 13.25
N PRO A 7 -8.79 8.24 12.07
CA PRO A 7 -7.83 7.15 11.99
C PRO A 7 -6.51 7.58 12.64
N ASP A 8 -6.10 6.90 13.71
CA ASP A 8 -4.80 7.11 14.33
C ASP A 8 -3.76 6.17 13.71
N PHE A 9 -3.09 6.65 12.67
CA PHE A 9 -2.03 5.92 11.97
C PHE A 9 -0.77 5.72 12.82
N GLN A 10 -0.58 6.50 13.89
CA GLN A 10 0.57 6.31 14.79
C GLN A 10 0.36 5.11 15.72
N ARG A 11 -0.89 4.79 16.07
CA ARG A 11 -1.21 3.62 16.90
C ARG A 11 -0.92 2.32 16.17
N ALA A 12 -1.19 2.24 14.87
CA ALA A 12 -0.86 1.08 14.04
C ALA A 12 0.67 0.81 13.97
N ALA A 13 1.49 1.86 14.05
CA ALA A 13 2.95 1.72 14.11
C ALA A 13 3.44 1.24 15.49
N LYS A 14 2.79 1.67 16.59
CA LYS A 14 3.21 1.35 17.97
C LYS A 14 2.82 -0.06 18.43
N THR A 15 1.78 -0.66 17.88
CA THR A 15 1.41 -2.07 18.18
C THR A 15 2.38 -3.07 17.56
N ARG A 16 3.28 -2.65 16.66
CA ARG A 16 4.42 -3.45 16.18
C ARG A 16 5.54 -3.47 17.22
N GLY A 17 5.23 -3.96 18.42
CA GLY A 17 6.20 -4.26 19.45
C GLY A 17 7.12 -5.39 18.99
N ASP A 18 8.39 -5.06 18.81
CA ASP A 18 9.60 -5.90 18.97
C ASP A 18 9.46 -7.41 18.68
N HIS A 19 9.02 -7.75 17.48
CA HIS A 19 9.24 -9.09 16.95
C HIS A 19 10.46 -9.08 16.03
N PRO A 20 11.46 -9.95 16.28
CA PRO A 20 12.67 -9.97 15.47
C PRO A 20 12.26 -10.16 14.02
N ARG A 21 12.72 -9.23 13.18
CA ARG A 21 12.51 -9.19 11.73
C ARG A 21 13.16 -10.43 11.10
N LYS A 22 12.50 -11.57 11.21
CA LYS A 22 12.79 -12.73 10.35
C LYS A 22 12.44 -12.30 8.94
N ALA A 23 13.45 -12.23 8.08
CA ALA A 23 13.25 -12.31 6.65
C ALA A 23 12.41 -13.58 6.38
N ARG A 24 11.10 -13.39 6.15
CA ARG A 24 10.18 -14.49 5.84
C ARG A 24 10.28 -14.78 4.35
N THR A 25 11.33 -15.47 3.97
CA THR A 25 11.34 -16.28 2.75
C THR A 25 10.44 -17.49 3.02
N GLY A 26 9.20 -17.45 2.51
CA GLY A 26 8.22 -18.52 2.73
C GLY A 26 6.82 -18.20 2.20
N ALA A 27 6.68 -18.23 0.87
CA ALA A 27 5.47 -18.42 0.08
C ALA A 27 4.09 -18.15 0.74
N ARG A 28 3.46 -17.04 0.35
CA ARG A 28 2.02 -16.93 -0.04
C ARG A 28 1.58 -15.51 -0.47
N VAL A 29 2.51 -14.58 -0.69
CA VAL A 29 2.22 -13.34 -1.42
C VAL A 29 2.19 -13.66 -2.91
N GLN A 30 1.00 -13.63 -3.50
CA GLN A 30 0.77 -13.83 -4.92
C GLN A 30 0.72 -12.47 -5.61
N TYR A 31 1.60 -12.24 -6.57
CA TYR A 31 1.50 -11.07 -7.43
C TYR A 31 0.23 -11.15 -8.29
N VAL A 32 -0.56 -10.08 -8.31
CA VAL A 32 -1.80 -10.01 -9.08
C VAL A 32 -1.61 -9.14 -10.32
N LYS A 33 -1.14 -7.90 -10.14
CA LYS A 33 -1.09 -6.89 -11.22
C LYS A 33 -0.07 -5.79 -10.93
N SER A 34 0.56 -5.25 -11.98
CA SER A 34 1.33 -4.00 -11.92
C SER A 34 0.45 -2.83 -12.34
N TYR A 35 0.53 -1.71 -11.65
CA TYR A 35 -0.08 -0.46 -12.10
C TYR A 35 0.91 0.45 -12.84
N GLY A 36 2.20 0.32 -12.54
CA GLY A 36 3.27 1.09 -13.18
C GLY A 36 4.28 1.64 -12.17
N GLU A 37 5.14 2.53 -12.67
CA GLU A 37 6.21 3.15 -11.90
C GLU A 37 6.22 4.67 -12.16
N VAL A 38 6.43 5.45 -11.09
CA VAL A 38 6.59 6.91 -11.16
C VAL A 38 7.85 7.31 -10.37
N GLY A 39 8.87 7.76 -11.08
CA GLY A 39 10.18 8.02 -10.48
C GLY A 39 10.78 6.73 -9.93
N HIS A 40 11.01 6.67 -8.62
CA HIS A 40 11.52 5.48 -7.93
C HIS A 40 10.43 4.69 -7.18
N HIS A 41 9.16 4.91 -7.51
CA HIS A 41 8.02 4.30 -6.83
C HIS A 41 7.28 3.36 -7.79
N ALA A 42 7.39 2.05 -7.55
CA ALA A 42 6.64 1.04 -8.31
C ALA A 42 5.38 0.64 -7.53
N VAL A 43 4.22 0.62 -8.20
CA VAL A 43 2.93 0.31 -7.58
C VAL A 43 2.39 -1.01 -8.11
N SER A 44 2.07 -1.92 -7.20
CA SER A 44 1.54 -3.24 -7.56
C SER A 44 0.43 -3.71 -6.63
N LEU A 45 -0.38 -4.64 -7.14
CA LEU A 45 -1.38 -5.38 -6.38
C LEU A 45 -0.86 -6.78 -6.09
N VAL A 46 -0.90 -7.17 -4.82
CA VAL A 46 -0.58 -8.52 -4.37
C VAL A 46 -1.72 -9.08 -3.52
N ARG A 47 -1.86 -10.40 -3.48
CA ARG A 47 -2.74 -11.11 -2.56
C ARG A 47 -1.88 -11.80 -1.51
N ASP A 48 -2.08 -11.46 -0.25
CA ASP A 48 -1.35 -12.05 0.86
C ASP A 48 -2.29 -12.97 1.65
N ARG A 49 -2.04 -14.27 1.55
CA ARG A 49 -2.82 -15.30 2.28
C ARG A 49 -2.19 -15.66 3.63
N SER A 50 -1.13 -14.97 4.02
CA SER A 50 -0.36 -15.23 5.24
C SER A 50 -0.47 -14.10 6.26
N ALA A 51 -1.26 -13.07 5.96
CA ALA A 51 -1.44 -11.93 6.83
C ALA A 51 -2.17 -12.35 8.12
N PRO A 52 -1.84 -11.76 9.30
CA PRO A 52 -2.58 -11.97 10.54
C PRO A 52 -4.09 -11.72 10.41
N GLU A 53 -4.47 -10.81 9.52
CA GLU A 53 -5.83 -10.44 9.20
C GLU A 53 -6.55 -11.45 8.28
N GLY A 54 -5.80 -12.40 7.70
CA GLY A 54 -6.32 -13.44 6.80
C GLY A 54 -5.96 -13.21 5.34
N ASP A 55 -6.83 -13.62 4.44
CA ASP A 55 -6.65 -13.47 2.99
C ASP A 55 -7.02 -12.05 2.54
N VAL A 56 -6.02 -11.27 2.13
CA VAL A 56 -6.14 -9.82 1.90
C VAL A 56 -5.50 -9.41 0.57
N TYR A 57 -6.11 -8.48 -0.14
CA TYR A 57 -5.46 -7.78 -1.25
C TYR A 57 -4.67 -6.59 -0.72
N LYS A 58 -3.44 -6.39 -1.20
CA LYS A 58 -2.56 -5.30 -0.77
C LYS A 58 -2.07 -4.51 -1.97
N VAL A 59 -2.31 -3.21 -1.95
CA VAL A 59 -1.63 -2.28 -2.85
C VAL A 59 -0.29 -1.93 -2.21
N VAL A 60 0.79 -2.30 -2.90
CA VAL A 60 2.18 -2.15 -2.47
C VAL A 60 2.84 -1.03 -3.27
N ILE A 61 3.62 -0.19 -2.58
CA ILE A 61 4.48 0.82 -3.19
C ILE A 61 5.93 0.48 -2.83
N ASP A 62 6.69 0.00 -3.81
CA ASP A 62 8.10 -0.31 -3.67
C ASP A 62 8.96 0.90 -4.00
N THR A 63 10.01 1.13 -3.20
CA THR A 63 10.99 2.20 -3.39
C THR A 63 12.41 1.67 -3.26
N LEU A 64 13.41 2.47 -3.66
CA LEU A 64 14.83 2.14 -3.47
C LEU A 64 15.19 1.90 -1.98
N GLY A 65 14.48 2.55 -1.06
CA GLY A 65 14.66 2.38 0.40
C GLY A 65 13.89 1.18 0.99
N GLY A 66 13.19 0.41 0.15
CA GLY A 66 12.31 -0.68 0.54
C GLY A 66 10.83 -0.36 0.33
N GLN A 67 9.98 -1.17 0.94
CA GLN A 67 8.54 -1.11 0.74
C GLN A 67 7.88 -0.07 1.67
N MET A 68 7.08 0.85 1.12
CA MET A 68 6.19 1.69 1.92
C MET A 68 4.99 0.88 2.42
N GLY A 69 4.40 1.29 3.55
CA GLY A 69 3.29 0.57 4.18
C GLY A 69 2.15 0.30 3.18
N PRO A 70 1.78 -0.98 2.93
CA PRO A 70 0.76 -1.29 1.94
C PRO A 70 -0.63 -0.90 2.42
N VAL A 71 -1.53 -0.65 1.46
CA VAL A 71 -2.96 -0.50 1.74
C VAL A 71 -3.62 -1.87 1.60
N GLY A 72 -4.12 -2.42 2.71
CA GLY A 72 -4.85 -3.69 2.74
C GLY A 72 -6.34 -3.49 2.46
N VAL A 73 -6.92 -4.36 1.64
CA VAL A 73 -8.35 -4.44 1.33
C VAL A 73 -8.84 -5.83 1.69
N GLU A 74 -9.72 -5.89 2.68
CA GLU A 74 -10.26 -7.12 3.25
C GLU A 74 -11.79 -7.17 3.09
N PRO A 75 -12.37 -8.37 2.86
CA PRO A 75 -11.71 -9.66 2.60
C PRO A 75 -11.31 -9.82 1.12
N ALA A 76 -10.48 -10.81 0.78
CA ALA A 76 -10.09 -11.12 -0.60
C ALA A 76 -11.21 -11.77 -1.45
N THR A 77 -12.29 -11.04 -1.68
CA THR A 77 -13.44 -11.38 -2.53
C THR A 77 -13.32 -10.72 -3.92
N PRO A 78 -14.18 -11.06 -4.90
CA PRO A 78 -14.24 -10.34 -6.17
C PRO A 78 -14.49 -8.83 -5.99
N ASP A 79 -15.37 -8.42 -5.07
CA ASP A 79 -15.62 -7.01 -4.76
C ASP A 79 -14.39 -6.35 -4.12
N GLY A 80 -13.73 -7.05 -3.19
CA GLY A 80 -12.47 -6.57 -2.61
C GLY A 80 -11.34 -6.44 -3.64
N MET A 81 -11.33 -7.27 -4.70
CA MET A 81 -10.41 -7.12 -5.83
C MET A 81 -10.71 -5.86 -6.62
N PHE A 82 -11.99 -5.56 -6.87
CA PHE A 82 -12.42 -4.35 -7.56
C PHE A 82 -12.02 -3.09 -6.76
N ASP A 83 -12.28 -3.08 -5.45
CA ASP A 83 -11.89 -1.98 -4.57
C ASP A 83 -10.36 -1.82 -4.52
N ALA A 84 -9.61 -2.92 -4.45
CA ALA A 84 -8.16 -2.88 -4.50
C ALA A 84 -7.61 -2.39 -5.84
N ASP A 85 -8.30 -2.64 -6.96
CA ASP A 85 -7.97 -2.09 -8.27
C ASP A 85 -8.17 -0.56 -8.31
N LEU A 86 -9.30 -0.07 -7.78
CA LEU A 86 -9.57 1.36 -7.66
C LEU A 86 -8.52 2.07 -6.79
N VAL A 87 -8.15 1.47 -5.66
CA VAL A 87 -7.11 2.01 -4.77
C VAL A 87 -5.75 2.05 -5.50
N GLY A 88 -5.38 0.98 -6.21
CA GLY A 88 -4.13 0.92 -6.97
C GLY A 88 -4.05 2.01 -8.05
N MET A 89 -5.15 2.20 -8.79
CA MET A 89 -5.27 3.27 -9.78
C MET A 89 -5.20 4.67 -9.15
N ALA A 90 -5.86 4.88 -8.01
CA ALA A 90 -5.81 6.16 -7.30
C ALA A 90 -4.39 6.48 -6.80
N VAL A 91 -3.67 5.48 -6.28
CA VAL A 91 -2.28 5.63 -5.82
C VAL A 91 -1.36 5.99 -6.98
N ILE A 92 -1.34 5.24 -8.07
CA ILE A 92 -0.46 5.54 -9.20
C ILE A 92 -0.77 6.92 -9.79
N ARG A 93 -2.06 7.27 -9.92
CA ARG A 93 -2.46 8.58 -10.42
C ARG A 93 -2.02 9.72 -9.51
N THR A 94 -2.06 9.50 -8.21
CA THR A 94 -1.59 10.48 -7.23
C THR A 94 -0.08 10.68 -7.35
N LEU A 95 0.69 9.60 -7.49
CA LEU A 95 2.14 9.69 -7.71
C LEU A 95 2.48 10.47 -8.99
N GLU A 96 1.77 10.22 -10.09
CA GLU A 96 1.94 10.97 -11.34
C GLU A 96 1.69 12.48 -11.14
N LEU A 97 0.64 12.85 -10.40
CA LEU A 97 0.33 14.26 -10.12
C LEU A 97 1.42 14.92 -9.26
N LEU A 98 1.92 14.21 -8.24
CA LEU A 98 2.99 14.70 -7.38
C LEU A 98 4.30 14.87 -8.16
N ALA A 99 4.65 13.92 -9.03
CA ALA A 99 5.85 14.00 -9.86
C ALA A 99 5.82 15.20 -10.82
N ARG A 100 4.65 15.54 -11.37
CA ARG A 100 4.47 16.74 -12.21
C ARG A 100 4.60 18.03 -11.41
N ARG A 101 4.13 18.04 -10.16
CA ARG A 101 4.16 19.21 -9.27
C ARG A 101 5.59 19.57 -8.80
N SER A 102 6.48 18.58 -8.68
CA SER A 102 7.88 18.82 -8.31
C SER A 102 8.68 19.64 -9.35
N GLY A 103 8.14 19.87 -10.55
CA GLY A 103 8.73 20.77 -11.55
C GLY A 103 8.21 22.22 -11.51
N ASP A 104 7.21 22.53 -10.68
CA ASP A 104 6.42 23.77 -10.75
C ASP A 104 6.65 24.75 -9.58
N PHE A 105 7.65 24.47 -8.73
CA PHE A 105 8.01 25.29 -7.56
C PHE A 105 9.40 25.94 -7.65
N ASP A 106 9.80 26.36 -8.85
CA ASP A 106 10.90 27.33 -9.00
C ASP A 106 10.29 28.74 -8.97
N VAL A 107 9.88 29.19 -7.78
CA VAL A 107 9.44 30.57 -7.57
C VAL A 107 10.68 31.37 -7.19
N ALA A 108 11.25 32.02 -8.20
CA ALA A 108 12.33 33.00 -8.10
C ALA A 108 11.98 34.20 -7.20
#